data_AF-A0A1G7AQH0-F1
#
_entry.id   AF-A0A1G7AQH0-F1
#
_cell.length_a   1.000
_cell.length_b   1.000
_cell.length_c   1.000
_cell.angle_alpha   90.00
_cell.angle_beta   90.00
_cell.angle_gamma   90.00
#
_symmetry.space_group_name_H-M   'P 1'
#
loop_
_entity.id
_entity.type
_entity.pdbx_description
1 polymer ?
#
loop_
_entity_poly.entity_id
_entity_poly.type
_entity_poly.pdbx_seq_one_letter_code
_entity_poly.pdbx_strand_id
1 'polypeptide(L)' 'MEQLQEEKNGDEELRKLKHDIKNQLSNIHLALEQLRYEIPNPNTDCLFYMDTISISSHRINTLLKETD' A
#
# COMPACT_ATOMS: atom_id res chain seq x y z
N MET A 1 -21.34 24.26 -17.12
CA MET A 1 -21.31 22.83 -17.53
C MET A 1 -19.89 22.28 -17.52
N GLU A 2 -18.86 23.04 -17.90
CA GLU A 2 -17.45 22.60 -17.81
C GLU A 2 -16.96 22.27 -16.38
N GLN A 3 -17.29 23.10 -15.37
CA GLN A 3 -16.84 22.86 -13.98
C GLN A 3 -17.29 21.50 -13.40
N LEU A 4 -18.50 21.05 -13.72
CA LEU A 4 -19.03 19.74 -13.26
C LEU A 4 -18.38 18.55 -13.97
N GLN A 5 -17.71 18.77 -15.10
CA GLN A 5 -17.06 17.75 -15.91
C GLN A 5 -15.59 17.56 -15.49
N GLU A 6 -14.91 18.65 -15.09
CA GLU A 6 -13.56 18.61 -14.51
C GLU A 6 -13.53 17.94 -13.12
N GLU A 7 -14.49 18.25 -12.23
CA GLU A 7 -14.58 17.63 -10.91
C GLU A 7 -14.76 16.10 -10.99
N LYS A 8 -15.61 15.63 -11.92
CA LYS A 8 -15.82 14.19 -12.14
C LYS A 8 -14.59 13.45 -12.65
N ASN A 9 -13.76 14.11 -13.46
CA ASN A 9 -12.52 13.52 -13.94
C ASN A 9 -11.48 13.40 -12.82
N GLY A 10 -11.37 14.43 -11.96
CA GLY A 10 -10.44 14.40 -10.82
C GLY A 10 -10.76 13.28 -9.82
N ASP A 11 -12.03 13.06 -9.52
CA ASP A 11 -12.46 11.97 -8.63
C ASP A 11 -12.16 10.58 -9.23
N GLU A 12 -12.35 10.41 -10.55
CA GLU A 12 -12.05 9.14 -11.21
C GLU A 12 -10.54 8.85 -11.25
N GLU A 13 -9.72 9.87 -11.52
CA GLU A 13 -8.26 9.78 -11.50
C GLU A 13 -7.75 9.45 -10.09
N LEU A 14 -8.27 10.11 -9.06
CA LEU A 14 -7.93 9.82 -7.68
C LEU A 14 -8.33 8.39 -7.28
N ARG A 15 -9.50 7.91 -7.73
CA ARG A 15 -9.94 6.54 -7.49
C ARG A 15 -9.03 5.51 -8.14
N LYS A 16 -8.58 5.76 -9.38
CA LYS A 16 -7.61 4.91 -10.09
C LYS A 16 -6.27 4.88 -9.35
N LEU A 17 -5.77 6.04 -8.95
CA LEU A 17 -4.55 6.13 -8.15
C LEU A 17 -4.64 5.36 -6.83
N LYS A 18 -5.75 5.52 -6.08
CA LYS A 18 -6.00 4.77 -4.83
C LYS A 18 -6.00 3.27 -5.07
N HIS A 19 -6.63 2.81 -6.16
CA HIS A 19 -6.63 1.40 -6.54
C HIS A 19 -5.22 0.89 -6.82
N ASP A 20 -4.43 1.61 -7.61
CA ASP A 20 -3.08 1.20 -7.98
C ASP A 20 -2.14 1.16 -6.78
N ILE A 21 -2.25 2.11 -5.85
CA ILE A 21 -1.50 2.07 -4.60
C ILE A 21 -1.92 0.87 -3.74
N LYS A 22 -3.23 0.61 -3.59
CA LYS A 22 -3.73 -0.58 -2.87
C LYS A 22 -3.17 -1.87 -3.47
N ASN A 23 -3.08 -1.96 -4.79
CA ASN A 23 -2.48 -3.10 -5.48
C ASN A 23 -0.99 -3.26 -5.15
N GLN A 24 -0.20 -2.18 -5.14
CA GLN A 24 1.22 -2.25 -4.75
C GLN A 24 1.40 -2.64 -3.28
N LEU A 25 0.54 -2.16 -2.38
CA LEU A 25 0.57 -2.54 -0.97
C LEU A 25 0.29 -4.05 -0.79
N SER A 26 -0.64 -4.61 -1.57
CA SER A 26 -0.89 -6.06 -1.59
C SER A 26 0.33 -6.85 -2.07
N ASN A 27 1.01 -6.37 -3.12
CA ASN A 27 2.23 -7.01 -3.62
C ASN A 27 3.36 -6.98 -2.58
N ILE A 28 3.52 -5.86 -1.85
CA ILE A 28 4.52 -5.74 -0.78
C ILE A 28 4.21 -6.72 0.36
N HIS A 29 2.95 -6.83 0.79
CA HIS A 29 2.57 -7.78 1.83
C HIS A 29 2.88 -9.22 1.41
N LEU A 30 2.50 -9.61 0.18
CA LEU A 30 2.79 -10.93 -0.34
C LEU A 30 4.30 -11.21 -0.39
N ALA A 31 5.10 -10.26 -0.88
CA ALA A 31 6.55 -10.40 -0.95
C ALA A 31 7.16 -10.57 0.46
N LEU A 32 6.72 -9.80 1.45
CA LEU A 32 7.18 -9.94 2.83
C LEU A 32 6.78 -11.29 3.44
N GLU A 33 5.58 -11.79 3.17
CA GLU A 33 5.15 -13.11 3.64
C GLU A 33 6.05 -14.21 3.06
N GLN A 34 6.31 -14.19 1.74
CA GLN A 34 7.21 -15.17 1.12
C GLN A 34 8.64 -15.04 1.65
N LEU A 35 9.14 -13.80 1.82
CA LEU A 35 10.49 -13.55 2.30
C LEU A 35 10.76 -14.14 3.69
N ARG A 36 9.75 -14.17 4.57
CA ARG A 36 9.86 -14.79 5.91
C ARG A 36 10.14 -16.29 5.84
N TYR A 37 9.73 -16.98 4.77
CA TYR A 37 10.02 -18.40 4.56
C TYR A 37 11.36 -18.63 3.84
N GLU A 38 11.80 -17.68 3.01
CA GLU A 38 13.04 -17.77 2.23
C GLU A 38 14.30 -17.47 3.06
N ILE A 39 14.19 -16.71 4.15
CA ILE A 39 15.34 -16.37 5.00
C ILE A 39 15.40 -17.34 6.19
N PRO A 40 16.32 -18.33 6.20
CA PRO A 40 16.51 -19.20 7.35
C PRO A 40 17.20 -18.44 8.49
N ASN A 41 16.68 -18.60 9.71
CA ASN A 41 17.21 -17.99 10.94
C ASN A 41 17.46 -16.47 10.82
N PRO A 42 16.41 -15.67 10.48
CA PRO A 42 16.57 -14.23 10.34
C PRO A 42 17.05 -13.63 11.67
N ASN A 43 18.04 -12.76 11.61
CA ASN A 43 18.52 -12.02 12.77
C ASN A 43 17.52 -10.92 13.17
N THR A 44 17.72 -10.32 14.35
CA THR A 44 16.84 -9.28 14.89
C THR A 44 16.64 -8.11 13.94
N ASP A 45 17.69 -7.65 13.27
CA ASP A 45 17.62 -6.52 12.34
C ASP A 45 16.75 -6.87 11.12
N CYS A 46 16.90 -8.07 10.58
CA CYS A 46 16.11 -8.56 9.46
C CYS A 46 14.62 -8.63 9.82
N LEU A 47 14.28 -9.19 10.98
CA LEU A 47 12.91 -9.20 11.50
C LEU A 47 12.37 -7.78 11.68
N PHE A 48 13.16 -6.90 12.27
CA PHE A 48 12.80 -5.50 12.47
C PHE A 48 12.49 -4.78 11.16
N TYR A 49 13.31 -4.97 10.12
CA TYR A 49 13.06 -4.36 8.81
C TYR A 49 11.79 -4.90 8.17
N MET A 50 11.57 -6.23 8.17
CA MET A 50 10.35 -6.83 7.61
C MET A 50 9.09 -6.34 8.33
N ASP A 51 9.14 -6.24 9.66
CA ASP A 51 8.02 -5.74 10.46
C ASP A 51 7.78 -4.24 10.21
N THR A 52 8.83 -3.44 10.11
CA THR A 52 8.74 -2.00 9.82
C THR A 52 8.10 -1.73 8.46
N ILE A 53 8.49 -2.49 7.43
CA ILE A 53 7.90 -2.37 6.08
C ILE A 53 6.42 -2.78 6.12
N SER A 54 6.08 -3.86 6.84
CA SER A 54 4.70 -4.34 6.99
C SER A 54 3.82 -3.28 7.67
N ILE A 55 4.27 -2.75 8.82
CA ILE A 55 3.56 -1.72 9.60
C ILE A 55 3.34 -0.47 8.75
N SER A 56 4.38 -0.01 8.05
CA SER A 56 4.31 1.18 7.20
C SER A 56 3.32 0.98 6.06
N SER A 57 3.35 -0.18 5.40
CA SER A 57 2.44 -0.53 4.31
C SER A 57 0.99 -0.59 4.79
N HIS A 58 0.74 -1.15 5.98
CA HIS A 58 -0.57 -1.14 6.60
C HIS A 58 -1.04 0.28 6.93
N ARG A 59 -0.15 1.13 7.46
CA ARG A 59 -0.47 2.52 7.77
C ARG A 59 -0.87 3.32 6.52
N ILE A 60 -0.16 3.14 5.41
CA ILE A 60 -0.52 3.77 4.13
C ILE A 60 -1.90 3.30 3.68
N ASN A 61 -2.21 2.00 3.77
CA ASN A 61 -3.54 1.49 3.41
C ASN A 61 -4.66 2.12 4.26
N THR A 62 -4.42 2.31 5.56
CA THR A 62 -5.37 2.98 6.46
C THR A 62 -5.57 4.44 6.07
N LEU A 63 -4.49 5.19 5.82
CA LEU A 63 -4.58 6.59 5.39
C LEU A 63 -5.35 6.74 4.08
N LEU A 64 -5.18 5.82 3.13
CA LEU A 64 -5.93 5.81 1.87
C LEU A 64 -7.43 5.60 2.07
N LYS A 65 -7.84 4.82 3.09
CA LYS A 65 -9.26 4.61 3.44
C LYS A 65 -9.85 5.79 4.19
N GLU A 66 -9.06 6.48 4.99
CA GLU A 66 -9.47 7.70 5.72
C GLU A 66 -9.56 8.93 4.80
N THR A 67 -9.01 8.84 3.58
CA THR A 67 -9.05 9.90 2.56
C THR A 67 -10.24 9.72 1.58
N ASP A 68 -11.14 8.77 1.84
CA ASP A 68 -12.45 8.62 1.16
C ASP A 68 -13.54 9.38 1.95
#